data_AF-A0A7C1B2Y8-F1
#
_entry.id   AF-A0A7C1B2Y8-F1
#
_cell.length_a   1.000
_cell.length_b   1.000
_cell.length_c   1.000
_cell.angle_alpha   90.00
_cell.angle_beta   90.00
_cell.angle_gamma   90.00
#
_symmetry.space_group_name_H-M   'P 1'
#
loop_
_entity.id
_entity.type
_entity.pdbx_description
1 polymer ?
#
loop_
_entity_poly.entity_id
_entity_poly.type
_entity_poly.pdbx_seq_one_letter_code
_entity_poly.pdbx_strand_id
1 'polypeptide(L)' 'ITLEYATGVAIVGSGFATGIAGLSAIGQGITAGGSITATGKNSEAFSKGMIFSVMSETFAIFGLLIAILILYGLHLFG' A
#
# COMPACT_ATOMS: atom_id res chain seq x y z
N ILE A 1 -4.10 -23.90 22.07
CA ILE A 1 -3.55 -23.42 20.78
C ILE A 1 -2.04 -23.41 20.95
N THR A 2 -1.28 -24.26 20.24
CA THR A 2 0.19 -24.24 20.34
C THR A 2 0.71 -22.96 19.65
N LEU A 3 1.83 -22.40 20.13
CA LEU A 3 2.38 -21.14 19.61
C LEU A 3 2.62 -21.17 18.10
N GLU A 4 2.93 -22.33 17.54
CA GLU A 4 3.19 -22.51 16.11
C GLU A 4 1.95 -22.20 15.25
N TYR A 5 0.75 -22.61 15.67
CA TYR A 5 -0.48 -22.27 14.95
C TYR A 5 -0.79 -20.76 15.03
N ALA A 6 -0.52 -20.12 16.17
CA ALA A 6 -0.74 -18.68 16.32
C ALA A 6 0.17 -17.88 15.40
N THR A 7 1.45 -18.27 15.30
CA THR A 7 2.42 -17.67 14.38
C THR A 7 2.03 -17.89 12.92
N GLY A 8 1.59 -19.09 12.55
CA GLY A 8 1.16 -19.39 11.18
C GLY A 8 -0.02 -18.52 10.72
N VAL A 9 -1.02 -18.33 11.58
CA VAL A 9 -2.16 -17.45 11.29
C VAL A 9 -1.72 -15.99 11.17
N ALA A 10 -0.81 -15.54 12.03
CA ALA A 10 -0.32 -14.16 11.99
C ALA A 10 0.50 -13.84 10.73
N ILE A 11 1.32 -14.78 10.25
CA ILE A 11 2.06 -14.62 8.98
C ILE A 11 1.06 -14.48 7.82
N VAL A 12 0.04 -15.35 7.75
CA VAL A 12 -1.03 -15.23 6.75
C VAL A 12 -1.74 -13.88 6.86
N GLY A 13 -2.04 -13.44 8.09
CA GLY A 13 -2.62 -12.12 8.38
C GLY A 13 -1.77 -10.96 7.86
N SER A 14 -0.44 -11.02 8.02
CA SER A 14 0.49 -10.00 7.49
C SER A 14 0.46 -9.93 5.96
N GLY A 15 0.40 -11.08 5.28
CA GLY A 15 0.25 -11.18 3.83
C GLY A 15 -1.06 -10.56 3.34
N PHE A 16 -2.17 -10.84 4.03
CA PHE A 16 -3.46 -10.21 3.71
C PHE A 16 -3.46 -8.70 3.95
N ALA A 17 -2.86 -8.23 5.04
CA ALA A 17 -2.77 -6.79 5.35
C ALA A 17 -2.09 -6.01 4.22
N THR A 18 -0.93 -6.47 3.75
CA THR A 18 -0.23 -5.81 2.64
C THR A 18 -0.88 -6.08 1.28
N GLY A 19 -1.41 -7.29 1.05
CA GLY A 19 -2.00 -7.68 -0.23
C GLY A 19 -3.29 -6.90 -0.54
N ILE A 20 -4.19 -6.78 0.44
CA ILE A 20 -5.44 -6.04 0.27
C ILE A 20 -5.16 -4.53 0.20
N ALA A 21 -4.26 -4.01 1.04
CA ALA A 21 -3.90 -2.60 0.97
C ALA A 21 -3.27 -2.22 -0.37
N GLY A 22 -2.50 -3.13 -0.98
CA GLY A 22 -1.92 -2.95 -2.31
C GLY A 22 -2.94 -2.78 -3.44
N LEU A 23 -4.22 -3.15 -3.23
CA LEU A 23 -5.29 -2.86 -4.19
C LEU A 23 -5.52 -1.36 -4.37
N SER A 24 -5.00 -0.50 -3.49
CA SER A 24 -4.99 0.96 -3.70
C SER A 24 -4.25 1.37 -4.98
N ALA A 25 -3.37 0.51 -5.53
CA ALA A 25 -2.69 0.74 -6.80
C ALA A 25 -3.68 0.94 -7.98
N ILE A 26 -4.89 0.39 -7.89
CA ILE A 26 -5.94 0.58 -8.91
C ILE A 26 -6.34 2.06 -8.97
N GLY A 27 -6.61 2.68 -7.82
CA GLY A 27 -6.96 4.10 -7.73
C GLY A 27 -5.79 4.99 -8.18
N GLN A 28 -4.57 4.62 -7.82
CA GLN A 28 -3.36 5.31 -8.26
C GLN A 28 -3.21 5.29 -9.78
N GLY A 29 -3.45 4.13 -10.42
CA GLY A 29 -3.40 4.00 -11.88
C GLY A 29 -4.41 4.89 -12.60
N ILE A 30 -5.64 4.97 -12.09
CA ILE A 30 -6.69 5.84 -12.64
C ILE A 30 -6.28 7.31 -12.53
N THR A 31 -5.88 7.75 -11.33
CA THR A 31 -5.47 9.14 -11.08
C THR A 31 -4.22 9.52 -11.86
N ALA A 32 -3.24 8.62 -11.95
CA ALA A 32 -2.02 8.84 -12.73
C ALA A 32 -2.32 8.95 -14.24
N GLY A 33 -3.18 8.08 -14.78
CA GLY A 33 -3.61 8.14 -16.19
C GLY A 33 -4.32 9.46 -16.53
N GLY A 34 -5.21 9.92 -15.64
CA GLY A 34 -5.84 11.24 -15.77
C GLY A 34 -4.83 12.39 -15.70
N SER A 35 -3.87 12.29 -14.79
CA SER A 35 -2.80 13.29 -14.58
C SER A 35 -1.87 13.40 -15.78
N ILE A 36 -1.51 12.28 -16.43
CA ILE A 36 -0.71 12.27 -17.66
C ILE A 36 -1.46 12.99 -18.78
N THR A 37 -2.75 12.70 -18.94
CA THR A 37 -3.59 13.35 -19.96
C THR A 37 -3.70 14.86 -19.72
N ALA A 38 -3.88 15.29 -18.47
CA ALA A 38 -3.91 16.71 -18.10
C ALA A 38 -2.56 17.39 -18.32
N THR A 39 -1.46 16.72 -17.96
CA THR A 39 -0.09 17.22 -18.13
C THR A 39 0.26 17.42 -19.61
N GLY A 40 -0.19 16.51 -20.49
CA GLY A 40 0.00 16.64 -21.93
C GLY A 40 -0.68 17.88 -22.53
N LYS A 41 -1.67 18.46 -21.86
CA LYS A 41 -2.35 19.71 -22.26
C LYS A 41 -1.78 20.94 -21.54
N ASN A 42 -1.45 20.81 -20.26
CA ASN A 42 -0.88 21.86 -19.44
C ASN A 42 0.16 21.28 -18.46
N SER A 43 1.44 21.63 -18.66
CA SER A 43 2.54 21.16 -17.81
C SER A 43 2.42 21.53 -16.33
N GLU A 44 1.72 22.62 -15.99
CA GLU A 44 1.47 23.01 -14.60
C GLU A 44 0.54 22.04 -13.85
N ALA A 45 -0.22 21.22 -14.59
CA ALA A 45 -1.09 20.20 -14.01
C ALA A 45 -0.31 19.01 -13.43
N PHE A 46 0.95 18.82 -13.82
CA PHE A 46 1.78 17.67 -13.40
C PHE A 46 1.90 17.55 -11.89
N SER A 47 2.34 18.62 -11.21
CA SER A 47 2.57 18.58 -9.77
C SER A 47 1.29 18.34 -8.97
N LYS A 48 0.16 18.91 -9.43
CA LYS A 48 -1.15 18.65 -8.82
C LYS A 48 -1.58 17.20 -9.02
N GLY A 49 -1.40 16.67 -10.23
CA GLY A 49 -1.68 15.28 -10.55
C GLY A 49 -0.86 14.29 -9.72
N MET A 50 0.44 14.58 -9.56
CA MET A 50 1.33 13.79 -8.71
C MET A 50 0.86 13.73 -7.26
N ILE A 51 0.45 14.88 -6.68
CA ILE A 51 -0.07 14.94 -5.32
C ILE A 51 -1.30 14.04 -5.17
N PHE A 52 -2.25 14.12 -6.11
CA PHE A 52 -3.44 13.27 -6.07
C PHE A 52 -3.11 11.78 -6.23
N SER A 53 -2.14 11.42 -7.08
CA SER A 53 -1.69 10.04 -7.23
C SER A 53 -1.06 9.49 -5.94
N VAL A 54 -0.24 10.29 -5.26
CA VAL A 54 0.41 9.92 -3.99
C VAL A 54 -0.58 9.69 -2.84
N MET A 55 -1.74 10.36 -2.85
CA MET A 55 -2.76 10.14 -1.80
C MET A 55 -3.20 8.68 -1.71
N SER A 56 -3.24 7.97 -2.85
CA SER A 56 -3.58 6.54 -2.92
C SER A 56 -2.48 5.63 -2.36
N GLU A 57 -1.22 6.08 -2.40
CA GLU A 57 -0.05 5.35 -1.90
C GLU A 57 -0.08 5.22 -0.37
N THR A 58 -0.64 6.22 0.34
CA THR A 58 -0.75 6.22 1.80
C THR A 58 -1.42 4.95 2.35
N PHE A 59 -2.44 4.43 1.65
CA PHE A 59 -3.12 3.21 2.04
C PHE A 59 -2.24 1.97 1.91
N ALA A 60 -1.45 1.88 0.82
CA ALA A 60 -0.50 0.80 0.64
C ALA A 60 0.60 0.82 1.71
N ILE A 61 1.11 2.01 2.05
CA ILE A 61 2.11 2.20 3.11
C ILE A 61 1.56 1.76 4.46
N PHE A 62 0.30 2.09 4.80
CA PHE A 62 -0.30 1.64 6.06
C PHE A 62 -0.48 0.12 6.13
N GLY A 63 -0.90 -0.53 5.03
CA GLY A 63 -1.00 -1.99 5.00
C GLY A 63 0.35 -2.68 5.14
N LEU A 64 1.38 -2.14 4.48
CA LEU A 64 2.76 -2.61 4.63
C LEU A 64 3.27 -2.41 6.07
N LEU A 65 3.02 -1.24 6.67
CA LEU A 65 3.40 -0.95 8.05
C LEU A 65 2.77 -1.95 9.02
N ILE A 66 1.48 -2.27 8.87
CA ILE A 66 0.80 -3.27 9.70
C ILE A 66 1.46 -4.64 9.54
N ALA A 67 1.77 -5.06 8.31
CA ALA A 67 2.45 -6.33 8.06
C ALA A 67 3.83 -6.39 8.74
N ILE A 68 4.62 -5.31 8.65
CA ILE A 68 5.92 -5.19 9.32
C ILE A 68 5.77 -5.25 10.84
N LEU A 69 4.78 -4.56 11.41
CA LEU A 69 4.55 -4.58 12.87
C LEU A 69 4.16 -5.97 13.38
N ILE A 70 3.40 -6.75 12.60
CA ILE A 70 3.08 -8.15 12.92
C ILE A 70 4.35 -9.01 12.92
N LEU A 71 5.15 -8.91 11.86
CA LEU A 71 6.38 -9.70 11.69
C LEU A 71 7.41 -9.37 12.77
N TYR A 72 7.61 -8.08 13.06
CA TYR A 72 8.51 -7.59 14.09
C TYR A 72 8.04 -8.00 15.50
N GLY A 73 6.74 -7.87 15.78
CA GLY A 73 6.16 -8.27 17.08
C GLY A 73 6.31 -9.77 17.37
N LEU A 74 6.44 -10.60 16.33
CA LEU A 74 6.69 -12.04 16.44
C LEU A 74 8.17 -12.42 16.39
N HIS A 75 9.09 -11.44 16.34
CA HIS A 75 10.53 -11.66 16.18
C HIS A 75 10.88 -12.50 14.94
N LEU A 76 10.05 -12.42 13.90
CA LEU A 76 10.27 -13.10 12.61
C LEU A 76 11.05 -12.22 11.63
N PHE A 77 11.16 -10.93 11.92
CA PHE A 77 11.79 -9.95 11.06
C PHE A 77 12.54 -8.93 11.94
N GLY A 78 13.87 -8.93 11.85
CA GLY A 78 14.76 -8.15 12.71
C GLY A 78 15.41 -8.99 13.80
#